data_AF-A0A8J6TB06-F1
#
_entry.id   AF-A0A8J6TB06-F1
#
_cell.length_a   1.000
_cell.length_b   1.000
_cell.length_c   1.000
_cell.angle_alpha   90.00
_cell.angle_beta   90.00
_cell.angle_gamma   90.00
#
_symmetry.space_group_name_H-M   'P 1'
#
loop_
_entity.id
_entity.type
_entity.pdbx_description
1 polymer ?
#
loop_
_entity_poly.entity_id
_entity_poly.type
_entity_poly.pdbx_seq_one_letter_code
_entity_poly.pdbx_strand_id
1 'polypeptide(L)'
;MIVICPECGAEISEEADLCPHCGLKRAGWRSILKRDFEHNLSETQKRMNDEKCPFCRHKGLELNHYDHIESWPIWKCPNCNLDLSTAYDCRRHIKSYSATIYVSFIGLMSSLMGLVLHSLFVYFLGAIFTAAGVIILIILEEFEGIIAILILVLAFIISPVCAFMLIIFSYRCKRSVEKEPKELYCSPFDLRSGRF
;
A
#
# COMPACT_ATOMS: atom_id res chain seq x y z
N MET A 1 -32.66 -22.46 -11.82
CA MET A 1 -31.48 -22.12 -10.99
C MET A 1 -30.70 -23.40 -10.72
N ILE A 2 -29.41 -23.31 -10.40
CA ILE A 2 -28.57 -24.46 -10.05
C ILE A 2 -28.29 -24.40 -8.55
N VAL A 3 -28.43 -25.52 -7.85
CA VAL A 3 -28.13 -25.67 -6.43
C VAL A 3 -27.06 -26.75 -6.27
N ILE A 4 -26.20 -26.63 -5.27
CA ILE A 4 -25.15 -27.62 -4.98
C ILE A 4 -25.65 -28.58 -3.90
N CYS A 5 -25.51 -29.89 -4.13
CA CYS A 5 -25.87 -30.90 -3.14
C CYS A 5 -24.94 -30.82 -1.91
N PRO A 6 -25.45 -30.71 -0.67
CA PRO A 6 -24.60 -30.59 0.51
C PRO A 6 -23.82 -31.87 0.85
N GLU A 7 -24.28 -33.04 0.40
CA GLU A 7 -23.60 -34.33 0.67
C GLU A 7 -22.49 -34.63 -0.35
N CYS A 8 -22.74 -34.42 -1.65
CA CYS A 8 -21.79 -34.83 -2.70
C CYS A 8 -21.15 -33.68 -3.48
N GLY A 9 -21.59 -32.44 -3.27
CA GLY A 9 -21.06 -31.26 -3.98
C GLY A 9 -21.44 -31.15 -5.46
N ALA A 10 -22.30 -32.03 -5.97
CA ALA A 10 -22.72 -31.98 -7.37
C ALA A 10 -23.73 -30.85 -7.62
N GLU A 11 -23.62 -30.21 -8.79
CA GLU A 11 -24.58 -29.24 -9.29
C GLU A 11 -25.86 -29.94 -9.75
N ILE A 12 -26.99 -29.49 -9.24
CA ILE A 12 -28.30 -30.09 -9.50
C ILE A 12 -29.34 -29.01 -9.78
N SER A 13 -30.33 -29.38 -10.59
CA SER A 13 -31.44 -28.48 -10.91
C SER A 13 -32.24 -28.15 -9.64
N GLU A 14 -32.66 -26.89 -9.53
CA GLU A 14 -33.59 -26.43 -8.51
C GLU A 14 -34.99 -27.08 -8.63
N GLU A 15 -35.25 -27.97 -9.57
CA GLU A 15 -36.51 -28.72 -9.65
C GLU A 15 -36.33 -30.20 -9.24
N ALA A 16 -35.11 -30.64 -8.96
CA ALA A 16 -34.85 -32.03 -8.60
C ALA A 16 -35.25 -32.33 -7.14
N ASP A 17 -36.16 -33.28 -6.93
CA ASP A 17 -36.56 -33.77 -5.60
C ASP A 17 -35.50 -34.68 -4.95
N LEU A 18 -34.64 -35.29 -5.78
CA LEU A 18 -33.60 -36.24 -5.40
C LEU A 18 -32.31 -35.88 -6.14
N CYS A 19 -31.18 -35.92 -5.45
CA CYS A 19 -29.89 -35.80 -6.12
C CYS A 19 -29.64 -37.06 -6.97
N PRO A 20 -29.39 -36.94 -8.29
CA PRO A 20 -29.11 -38.10 -9.14
C PRO A 20 -27.76 -38.76 -8.85
N HIS A 21 -26.85 -38.06 -8.15
CA HIS A 21 -25.52 -38.57 -7.83
C HIS A 21 -25.47 -39.37 -6.52
N CYS A 22 -26.21 -38.95 -5.48
CA CYS A 22 -26.15 -39.57 -4.15
C CYS A 22 -27.50 -40.08 -3.62
N GLY A 23 -28.62 -39.78 -4.28
CA GLY A 23 -29.96 -40.20 -3.86
C GLY A 23 -30.57 -39.41 -2.70
N LEU A 24 -29.92 -38.33 -2.24
CA LEU A 24 -30.43 -37.52 -1.12
C LEU A 24 -31.69 -36.74 -1.51
N LYS A 25 -32.77 -36.92 -0.73
CA LYS A 25 -34.02 -36.16 -0.88
C LYS A 25 -33.85 -34.71 -0.48
N ARG A 26 -34.41 -33.81 -1.29
CA ARG A 26 -34.36 -32.36 -1.07
C ARG A 26 -34.98 -31.88 0.23
N ALA A 27 -36.05 -32.54 0.67
CA ALA A 27 -36.69 -32.26 1.96
C ALA A 27 -35.71 -32.41 3.15
N GLY A 28 -34.65 -33.21 3.01
CA GLY A 28 -33.61 -33.38 4.02
C GLY A 28 -32.50 -32.33 3.99
N TRP A 29 -32.42 -31.45 2.98
CA TRP A 29 -31.28 -30.52 2.88
C TRP A 29 -31.34 -29.40 3.93
N ARG A 30 -32.54 -28.94 4.30
CA ARG A 30 -32.70 -27.88 5.31
C ARG A 30 -32.20 -28.31 6.69
N SER A 31 -32.37 -29.59 7.04
CA SER A 31 -31.94 -30.10 8.34
C SER A 31 -30.44 -30.36 8.41
N ILE A 32 -29.78 -30.64 7.28
CA ILE A 32 -28.32 -30.79 7.20
C ILE A 32 -27.65 -29.41 7.30
N LEU A 33 -28.09 -28.45 6.49
CA LEU A 33 -27.53 -27.07 6.51
C LEU A 33 -27.65 -26.40 7.89
N LYS A 34 -28.75 -26.65 8.61
CA LYS A 34 -28.94 -26.11 9.96
C LYS A 34 -27.93 -26.70 10.95
N ARG A 35 -27.62 -28.00 10.83
CA ARG A 35 -26.71 -28.70 11.75
C ARG A 35 -25.27 -28.25 11.54
N ASP A 36 -24.85 -28.10 10.29
CA ASP A 36 -23.50 -27.62 9.95
C ASP A 36 -23.30 -26.16 10.38
N PHE A 37 -24.35 -25.34 10.28
CA PHE A 37 -24.31 -23.97 10.77
C PHE A 37 -24.15 -23.91 12.30
N GLU A 38 -24.96 -24.68 13.05
CA GLU A 38 -24.89 -24.73 14.52
C GLU A 38 -23.56 -25.29 15.04
N HIS A 39 -23.02 -26.34 14.41
CA HIS A 39 -21.73 -26.91 14.79
C HIS A 39 -20.59 -25.91 14.57
N ASN A 40 -20.53 -25.25 13.41
CA ASN A 40 -19.51 -24.25 13.11
C ASN A 40 -19.63 -22.99 13.97
N LEU A 41 -20.85 -22.58 14.34
CA LEU A 41 -21.05 -21.45 15.25
C LEU A 41 -20.48 -21.74 16.65
N SER A 42 -20.70 -22.97 17.15
CA SER A 42 -20.22 -23.38 18.47
C SER A 42 -18.68 -23.40 18.56
N GLU A 43 -18.01 -23.84 17.50
CA GLU A 43 -16.55 -23.88 17.46
C GLU A 43 -15.94 -22.47 17.33
N THR A 44 -16.57 -21.62 16.53
CA THR A 44 -16.14 -20.22 16.35
C THR A 44 -16.34 -19.40 17.62
N GLN A 45 -17.49 -19.57 18.30
CA GLN A 45 -17.77 -18.94 19.60
C GLN A 45 -16.76 -19.39 20.66
N LYS A 46 -16.37 -20.66 20.66
CA LYS A 46 -15.38 -21.21 21.60
C LYS A 46 -14.00 -20.59 21.38
N ARG A 47 -13.56 -20.41 20.13
CA ARG A 47 -12.29 -19.72 19.81
C ARG A 47 -12.28 -18.27 20.27
N MET A 48 -13.41 -17.56 20.13
CA MET A 48 -13.52 -16.17 20.59
C MET A 48 -13.51 -16.04 22.12
N ASN A 49 -13.99 -17.05 22.85
CA ASN A 49 -14.02 -17.04 24.32
C ASN A 49 -12.64 -17.34 24.95
N ASP A 50 -11.76 -18.04 24.25
CA ASP A 50 -10.42 -18.40 24.75
C ASP A 50 -9.35 -17.33 24.49
N GLU A 51 -9.57 -16.45 23.51
CA GLU A 51 -8.64 -15.36 23.20
C GLU A 51 -8.84 -14.17 24.15
N LYS A 52 -7.81 -13.88 24.95
CA LYS A 52 -7.75 -12.67 25.78
C LYS A 52 -7.84 -11.44 24.88
N CYS A 53 -8.65 -10.45 25.28
CA CYS A 53 -8.63 -9.15 24.62
C CYS A 53 -7.20 -8.58 24.62
N PRO A 54 -6.63 -8.24 23.44
CA PRO A 54 -5.23 -7.84 23.33
C PRO A 54 -4.91 -6.49 24.00
N PHE A 55 -5.93 -5.74 24.40
CA PHE A 55 -5.77 -4.44 25.06
C PHE A 55 -5.99 -4.49 26.59
N CYS A 56 -6.95 -5.28 27.10
CA CYS A 56 -7.26 -5.34 28.55
C CYS A 56 -6.88 -6.66 29.24
N ARG A 57 -6.38 -7.67 28.51
CA ARG A 57 -5.99 -9.02 28.98
C ARG A 57 -7.03 -9.82 29.78
N HIS A 58 -8.26 -9.34 29.92
CA HIS A 58 -9.33 -10.10 30.57
C HIS A 58 -9.78 -11.28 29.69
N LYS A 59 -10.05 -12.42 30.34
CA LYS A 59 -10.64 -13.64 29.73
C LYS A 59 -12.15 -13.62 30.01
N GLY A 60 -12.95 -13.98 29.01
CA GLY A 60 -14.38 -14.26 29.17
C GLY A 60 -15.27 -13.04 28.94
N LEU A 61 -15.97 -13.04 27.80
CA LEU A 61 -17.18 -12.26 27.58
C LEU A 61 -18.37 -13.11 28.04
N GLU A 62 -18.62 -13.17 29.35
CA GLU A 62 -19.96 -13.47 29.86
C GLU A 62 -20.69 -12.15 30.11
N LEU A 63 -21.06 -11.46 29.03
CA LEU A 63 -21.98 -10.34 29.10
C LEU A 63 -22.99 -10.47 27.95
N ASN A 64 -24.25 -10.69 28.32
CA ASN A 64 -25.41 -10.45 27.45
C ASN A 64 -25.37 -8.99 27.00
N HIS A 65 -24.78 -8.73 25.83
CA HIS A 65 -24.40 -7.40 25.37
C HIS A 65 -25.41 -6.80 24.39
N TYR A 66 -26.71 -6.90 24.68
CA TYR A 66 -27.73 -6.14 23.94
C TYR A 66 -28.12 -4.81 24.61
N ASP A 67 -27.92 -4.68 25.93
CA ASP A 67 -28.35 -3.47 26.67
C ASP A 67 -27.26 -2.39 26.82
N HIS A 68 -26.10 -2.56 26.19
CA HIS A 68 -25.01 -1.56 26.20
C HIS A 68 -24.82 -0.82 24.86
N ILE A 69 -25.74 -1.00 23.90
CA ILE A 69 -25.59 -0.47 22.53
C ILE A 69 -25.81 1.05 22.43
N GLU A 70 -26.47 1.70 23.40
CA GLU A 70 -26.77 3.13 23.31
C GLU A 70 -25.70 4.07 23.89
N SER A 71 -24.59 3.55 24.43
CA SER A 71 -23.49 4.39 24.94
C SER A 71 -22.12 3.73 24.78
N TRP A 72 -21.76 3.33 23.55
CA TRP A 72 -20.39 2.91 23.30
C TRP A 72 -19.43 4.11 23.39
N PRO A 73 -18.31 4.00 24.11
CA PRO A 73 -17.29 5.03 24.11
C PRO A 73 -16.74 5.16 22.68
N ILE A 74 -16.84 6.37 22.13
CA ILE A 74 -16.22 6.71 20.85
C ILE A 74 -14.72 6.45 20.98
N TRP A 75 -14.17 5.56 20.16
CA TRP A 75 -12.75 5.23 20.19
C TRP A 75 -11.98 6.30 19.43
N LYS A 76 -11.14 7.06 20.14
CA LYS A 76 -10.23 8.03 19.52
C LYS A 76 -8.91 7.35 19.17
N CYS A 77 -8.52 7.43 17.91
CA CYS A 77 -7.19 7.00 17.49
C CYS A 77 -6.12 7.90 18.15
N PRO A 78 -5.12 7.35 18.86
CA PRO A 78 -4.11 8.16 19.55
C PRO A 78 -3.19 8.95 18.62
N ASN A 79 -3.08 8.55 17.34
CA ASN A 79 -2.20 9.21 16.38
C ASN A 79 -2.86 10.35 15.59
N CYS A 80 -4.15 10.26 15.30
CA CYS A 80 -4.85 11.23 14.44
C CYS A 80 -6.11 11.81 15.07
N ASN A 81 -6.45 11.40 16.29
CA ASN A 81 -7.65 11.82 17.03
C ASN A 81 -8.98 11.57 16.30
N LEU A 82 -8.99 10.65 15.32
CA LEU A 82 -10.18 10.29 14.57
C LEU A 82 -11.10 9.41 15.42
N ASP A 83 -12.39 9.75 15.42
CA ASP A 83 -13.45 8.99 16.09
C ASP A 83 -13.81 7.76 15.25
N LEU A 84 -13.71 6.57 15.86
CA LEU A 84 -13.93 5.29 15.19
C LEU A 84 -15.06 4.52 15.86
N SER A 85 -15.95 3.97 15.04
CA SER A 85 -17.16 3.26 15.48
C SER A 85 -16.86 1.85 15.97
N THR A 86 -15.78 1.22 15.50
CA THR A 86 -15.43 -0.15 15.91
C THR A 86 -13.93 -0.32 16.19
N ALA A 87 -13.60 -1.27 17.08
CA ALA A 87 -12.21 -1.66 17.36
C ALA A 87 -11.50 -2.27 16.14
N TYR A 88 -12.27 -2.89 15.22
CA TYR A 88 -11.75 -3.41 13.96
C TYR A 88 -11.25 -2.29 13.05
N ASP A 89 -12.03 -1.20 12.93
CA ASP A 89 -11.66 -0.03 12.13
C ASP A 89 -10.42 0.67 12.70
N CYS A 90 -10.27 0.72 14.02
CA CYS A 90 -9.06 1.22 14.67
C CYS A 90 -7.82 0.39 14.33
N ARG A 91 -7.90 -0.94 14.38
CA ARG A 91 -6.77 -1.80 14.00
C ARG A 91 -6.40 -1.65 12.52
N ARG A 92 -7.40 -1.54 11.65
CA ARG A 92 -7.18 -1.33 10.20
C ARG A 92 -6.57 0.05 9.92
N HIS A 93 -7.05 1.07 10.62
CA HIS A 93 -6.56 2.44 10.50
C HIS A 93 -5.10 2.59 10.97
N ILE A 94 -4.74 2.00 12.13
CA ILE A 94 -3.35 2.04 12.64
C ILE A 94 -2.39 1.37 11.66
N LYS A 95 -2.77 0.22 11.07
CA LYS A 95 -1.95 -0.44 10.05
C LYS A 95 -1.75 0.42 8.81
N SER A 96 -2.83 1.04 8.31
CA SER A 96 -2.75 1.96 7.16
C SER A 96 -1.86 3.17 7.45
N TYR A 97 -2.00 3.77 8.63
CA TYR A 97 -1.24 4.96 9.03
C TYR A 97 0.27 4.68 9.12
N SER A 98 0.65 3.50 9.64
CA SER A 98 2.05 3.09 9.72
C SER A 98 2.69 2.91 8.34
N ALA A 99 1.93 2.40 7.36
CA ALA A 99 2.40 2.23 6.00
C ALA A 99 2.62 3.60 5.32
N THR A 100 1.69 4.55 5.50
CA THR A 100 1.82 5.90 4.93
C THR A 100 3.06 6.62 5.45
N ILE A 101 3.31 6.59 6.77
CA ILE A 101 4.53 7.20 7.35
C ILE A 101 5.79 6.60 6.75
N TYR A 102 5.82 5.27 6.60
CA TYR A 102 7.00 4.59 6.07
C TYR A 102 7.29 4.97 4.61
N VAL A 103 6.25 5.05 3.77
CA VAL A 103 6.39 5.49 2.37
C VAL A 103 6.84 6.94 2.29
N SER A 104 6.27 7.84 3.10
CA SER A 104 6.70 9.24 3.15
C SER A 104 8.16 9.37 3.61
N PHE A 105 8.59 8.58 4.60
CA PHE A 105 9.97 8.59 5.09
C PHE A 105 10.97 8.09 4.03
N ILE A 106 10.65 7.02 3.31
CA ILE A 106 11.48 6.51 2.21
C ILE A 106 11.59 7.56 1.09
N GLY A 107 10.49 8.21 0.74
CA GLY A 107 10.48 9.28 -0.26
C GLY A 107 11.41 10.42 0.12
N LEU A 108 11.31 10.89 1.37
CA LEU A 108 12.15 11.97 1.90
C LEU A 108 13.64 11.59 1.94
N MET A 109 13.97 10.36 2.37
CA MET A 109 15.34 9.86 2.38
C MET A 109 15.93 9.74 0.96
N SER A 110 15.13 9.30 -0.01
CA SER A 110 15.56 9.20 -1.41
C SER A 110 15.87 10.56 -2.01
N SER A 111 15.04 11.58 -1.72
CA SER A 111 15.31 12.96 -2.15
C SER A 111 16.57 13.55 -1.49
N LEU A 112 16.77 13.30 -0.19
CA LEU A 112 17.98 13.75 0.51
C LEU A 112 19.25 13.09 -0.05
N MET A 113 19.23 11.78 -0.30
CA MET A 113 20.36 11.08 -0.92
C MET A 113 20.63 11.60 -2.33
N GLY A 114 19.59 11.90 -3.11
CA GLY A 114 19.72 12.51 -4.43
C GLY A 114 20.42 13.87 -4.38
N LEU A 115 20.07 14.73 -3.42
CA LEU A 115 20.72 16.04 -3.23
C LEU A 115 22.21 15.89 -2.84
N VAL A 116 22.52 14.99 -1.90
CA VAL A 116 23.91 14.75 -1.48
C VAL A 116 24.76 14.24 -2.63
N LEU A 117 24.25 13.27 -3.41
CA LEU A 117 24.95 12.75 -4.58
C LEU A 117 25.14 13.83 -5.65
N HIS A 118 24.13 14.68 -5.89
CA HIS A 118 24.25 15.77 -6.82
C HIS A 118 25.30 16.80 -6.38
N SER A 119 25.34 17.17 -5.10
CA SER A 119 26.35 18.07 -4.54
C SER A 119 27.76 17.50 -4.65
N LEU A 120 27.95 16.21 -4.33
CA LEU A 120 29.23 15.53 -4.48
C LEU A 120 29.67 15.46 -5.95
N PHE A 121 28.74 15.19 -6.86
CA PHE A 121 29.01 15.15 -8.30
C PHE A 121 29.45 16.52 -8.83
N VAL A 122 28.75 17.59 -8.46
CA VAL A 122 29.13 18.96 -8.84
C VAL A 122 30.51 19.32 -8.29
N TYR A 123 30.80 18.96 -7.04
CA TYR A 123 32.10 19.21 -6.41
C TYR A 123 33.22 18.46 -7.14
N PHE A 124 33.00 17.18 -7.46
CA PHE A 124 33.96 16.35 -8.18
C PHE A 124 34.25 16.87 -9.59
N LEU A 125 33.20 17.24 -10.34
CA LEU A 125 33.38 17.86 -11.66
C LEU A 125 34.13 19.19 -11.55
N GLY A 126 33.80 20.03 -10.57
CA GLY A 126 34.51 21.28 -10.32
C GLY A 126 36.01 21.06 -10.10
N ALA A 127 36.38 20.06 -9.29
CA ALA A 127 37.77 19.69 -9.04
C ALA A 127 38.50 19.18 -10.30
N ILE A 128 37.81 18.42 -11.15
CA ILE A 128 38.37 17.97 -12.45
C ILE A 128 38.62 19.17 -13.36
N PHE A 129 37.66 20.10 -13.47
CA PHE A 129 37.81 21.27 -14.33
C PHE A 129 38.91 22.22 -13.85
N THR A 130 39.06 22.42 -12.54
CA THR A 130 40.16 23.24 -12.02
C THR A 130 41.52 22.59 -12.27
N ALA A 131 41.65 21.27 -12.04
CA ALA A 131 42.87 20.54 -12.35
C ALA A 131 43.20 20.58 -13.85
N ALA A 132 42.21 20.33 -14.72
CA ALA A 132 42.37 20.41 -16.17
C ALA A 132 42.73 21.83 -16.62
N GLY A 133 42.12 22.86 -16.04
CA GLY A 133 42.43 24.25 -16.31
C GLY A 133 43.88 24.61 -15.98
N VAL A 134 44.40 24.15 -14.83
CA VAL A 134 45.81 24.34 -14.46
C VAL A 134 46.74 23.63 -15.45
N ILE A 135 46.43 22.38 -15.82
CA ILE A 135 47.22 21.63 -16.82
C ILE A 135 47.23 22.34 -18.17
N ILE A 136 46.07 22.83 -18.62
CA ILE A 136 45.96 23.61 -19.86
C ILE A 136 46.82 24.86 -19.75
N LEU A 137 46.74 25.63 -18.66
CA LEU A 137 47.57 26.83 -18.49
C LEU A 137 49.07 26.53 -18.56
N ILE A 138 49.52 25.42 -17.96
CA ILE A 138 50.92 24.97 -18.06
C ILE A 138 51.30 24.63 -19.52
N ILE A 139 50.44 23.91 -20.25
CA ILE A 139 50.70 23.57 -21.66
C ILE A 139 50.68 24.81 -22.56
N LEU A 140 49.80 25.78 -22.27
CA LEU A 140 49.70 27.01 -23.04
C LEU A 140 50.88 27.96 -22.84
N GLU A 141 51.59 27.85 -21.72
CA GLU A 141 52.84 28.57 -21.53
C GLU A 141 53.93 28.10 -22.50
N GLU A 142 53.88 26.84 -22.95
CA GLU A 142 54.84 26.29 -23.93
C GLU A 142 54.37 26.38 -25.39
N PHE A 143 53.06 26.44 -25.66
CA PHE A 143 52.51 26.45 -27.02
C PHE A 143 51.88 27.79 -27.37
N GLU A 144 52.51 28.52 -28.31
CA GLU A 144 52.03 29.82 -28.81
C GLU A 144 50.60 29.75 -29.39
N GLY A 145 49.61 30.07 -28.56
CA GLY A 145 48.30 30.65 -28.89
C GLY A 145 47.21 29.77 -29.52
N ILE A 146 47.53 28.93 -30.50
CA ILE A 146 46.51 28.27 -31.35
C ILE A 146 45.77 27.15 -30.60
N ILE A 147 46.48 26.41 -29.75
CA ILE A 147 45.90 25.29 -28.99
C ILE A 147 44.95 25.81 -27.89
N ALA A 148 45.22 26.99 -27.32
CA ALA A 148 44.35 27.63 -26.32
C ALA A 148 42.95 27.91 -26.88
N ILE A 149 42.91 28.48 -28.08
CA ILE A 149 41.67 28.86 -28.74
C ILE A 149 40.86 27.62 -29.10
N LEU A 150 41.51 26.56 -29.59
CA LEU A 150 40.82 25.32 -29.94
C LEU A 150 40.19 24.64 -28.71
N ILE A 151 40.90 24.64 -27.57
CA ILE A 151 40.40 24.09 -26.30
C ILE A 151 39.23 24.92 -25.76
N LEU A 152 39.33 26.26 -25.79
CA LEU A 152 38.24 27.14 -25.37
C LEU A 152 36.98 26.96 -26.24
N VAL A 153 37.15 26.81 -27.56
CA VAL A 153 36.04 26.58 -28.48
C VAL A 153 35.37 25.23 -28.21
N LEU A 154 36.15 24.16 -28.00
CA LEU A 154 35.59 22.84 -27.67
C LEU A 154 34.86 22.86 -26.31
N ALA A 155 35.41 23.53 -25.30
CA ALA A 155 34.75 23.67 -23.99
C ALA A 155 33.41 24.43 -24.11
N PHE A 156 33.36 25.47 -24.94
CA PHE A 156 32.15 26.27 -25.17
C PHE A 156 31.07 25.50 -25.94
N ILE A 157 31.44 24.58 -26.83
CA ILE A 157 30.51 23.75 -27.58
C ILE A 157 29.97 22.58 -26.72
N ILE A 158 30.81 21.97 -25.89
CA ILE A 158 30.44 20.79 -25.09
C ILE A 158 29.54 21.16 -23.91
N SER A 159 29.78 22.32 -23.27
CA SER A 159 29.01 22.80 -22.11
C SER A 159 27.48 22.85 -22.34
N PRO A 160 26.95 23.48 -23.40
CA PRO A 160 25.50 23.54 -23.63
C PRO A 160 24.90 22.18 -23.98
N VAL A 161 25.64 21.29 -24.65
CA VAL A 161 25.16 19.94 -24.98
C VAL A 161 24.98 19.10 -23.72
N CYS A 162 25.93 19.19 -22.77
CA CYS A 162 25.82 18.53 -21.48
C CYS A 162 24.65 19.09 -20.64
N ALA A 163 24.49 20.42 -20.60
CA ALA A 163 23.37 21.05 -19.89
C ALA A 163 22.01 20.62 -20.48
N PHE A 164 21.90 20.57 -21.81
CA PHE A 164 20.66 20.16 -22.50
C PHE A 164 20.31 18.69 -22.22
N MET A 165 21.31 17.80 -22.20
CA MET A 165 21.11 16.38 -21.87
C MET A 165 20.63 16.19 -20.43
N LEU A 166 21.17 16.96 -19.47
CA LEU A 166 20.72 16.91 -18.08
C LEU A 166 19.26 17.37 -17.94
N ILE A 167 18.86 18.46 -18.63
CA ILE A 167 17.48 18.96 -18.63
C ILE A 167 16.51 17.91 -19.18
N ILE A 168 16.86 17.23 -20.28
CA ILE A 168 16.03 16.15 -20.85
C ILE A 168 15.87 15.00 -19.86
N PHE A 169 16.95 14.63 -19.16
CA PHE A 169 16.93 13.55 -18.18
C PHE A 169 16.06 13.89 -16.98
N SER A 170 16.16 15.12 -16.46
CA SER A 170 15.31 15.63 -15.37
C SER A 170 13.83 15.63 -15.77
N TYR A 171 13.51 16.03 -17.01
CA TYR A 171 12.13 16.04 -17.52
C TYR A 171 11.51 14.63 -17.61
N ARG A 172 12.30 13.63 -18.01
CA ARG A 172 11.82 12.24 -18.08
C ARG A 172 11.56 11.64 -16.71
N CYS A 173 12.37 11.99 -15.71
CA CYS A 173 12.21 11.47 -14.36
C CYS A 173 10.93 11.97 -13.68
N LYS A 174 10.59 13.26 -13.85
CA LYS A 174 9.37 13.86 -13.26
C LYS A 174 8.08 13.23 -13.81
N ARG A 175 8.06 12.84 -15.08
CA ARG A 175 6.87 12.26 -15.74
C ARG A 175 6.56 10.82 -15.29
N SER A 176 7.51 10.11 -14.70
CA SER A 176 7.26 8.75 -14.15
C SER A 176 6.61 8.75 -12.78
N VAL A 177 6.76 9.83 -12.00
CA VAL A 177 6.28 9.89 -10.61
C VAL A 177 4.81 10.32 -10.54
N GLU A 178 4.30 11.08 -11.51
CA GLU A 178 2.89 11.51 -11.55
C GLU A 178 1.90 10.42 -12.01
N LYS A 179 2.37 9.22 -12.34
CA LYS A 179 1.49 8.06 -12.57
C LYS A 179 1.25 7.31 -11.27
N GLU A 180 0.71 8.00 -10.27
CA GLU A 180 0.13 7.32 -9.11
C GLU A 180 -1.34 6.92 -9.37
N PRO A 181 -1.79 5.83 -8.72
CA PRO A 181 -2.96 5.07 -9.11
C PRO A 181 -4.24 5.85 -8.83
N LYS A 182 -5.13 5.88 -9.84
CA LYS A 182 -6.51 6.34 -9.68
C LYS A 182 -7.11 5.65 -8.46
N GLU A 183 -7.54 6.50 -7.54
CA GLU A 183 -8.26 6.25 -6.31
C GLU A 183 -9.23 5.06 -6.44
N LEU A 184 -8.95 3.96 -5.73
CA LEU A 184 -10.03 3.10 -5.27
C LEU A 184 -10.72 3.83 -4.12
N TYR A 185 -11.65 4.70 -4.46
CA TYR A 185 -12.72 5.08 -3.54
C TYR A 185 -13.48 3.80 -3.17
N CYS A 186 -13.23 3.26 -1.98
CA CYS A 186 -14.23 2.42 -1.33
C CYS A 186 -15.44 3.31 -1.06
N SER A 187 -16.52 3.12 -1.83
CA SER A 187 -17.81 3.73 -1.48
C SER A 187 -18.22 3.22 -0.10
N PRO A 188 -18.83 4.05 0.74
CA PRO A 188 -19.40 3.59 2.00
C PRO A 188 -20.43 2.50 1.68
N PHE A 189 -20.21 1.32 2.25
CA PHE A 189 -21.14 0.21 2.21
C PHE A 189 -22.43 0.66 2.90
N ASP A 190 -23.49 0.79 2.11
CA ASP A 190 -24.81 1.22 2.55
C ASP A 190 -25.46 0.08 3.34
N LEU A 191 -25.18 0.00 4.64
CA LEU A 191 -25.76 -0.97 5.59
C LEU A 191 -27.21 -0.62 5.97
N ARG A 192 -27.96 0.01 5.06
CA ARG A 192 -29.35 0.40 5.27
C ARG A 192 -30.29 -0.30 4.28
N SER A 193 -30.25 -1.63 4.24
CA SER A 193 -31.41 -2.40 3.79
C SER A 193 -31.64 -3.62 4.68
N GLY A 194 -32.10 -3.34 5.90
CA GLY A 194 -32.81 -4.33 6.70
C GLY A 194 -34.06 -4.81 5.95
N ARG A 195 -34.04 -6.06 5.53
CA ARG A 195 -35.24 -6.88 5.31
C ARG A 195 -34.89 -8.31 5.74
N PHE A 196 -35.25 -8.59 6.98
CA PHE A 196 -35.60 -9.94 7.43
C PHE A 196 -37.02 -10.25 6.94
#